data_AF-A0A2D8M9U7-F1
#
_entry.id   AF-A0A2D8M9U7-F1
#
_cell.length_a   1.000
_cell.length_b   1.000
_cell.length_c   1.000
_cell.angle_alpha   90.00
_cell.angle_beta   90.00
_cell.angle_gamma   90.00
#
_symmetry.space_group_name_H-M   'P 1'
#
loop_
_entity.id
_entity.type
_entity.pdbx_description
1 polymer ?
#
loop_
_entity_poly.entity_id
_entity_poly.type
_entity_poly.pdbx_seq_one_letter_code
_entity_poly.pdbx_strand_id
1 'polypeptide(L)'
;MKKLVPVLLACGLTPISVGEAQAQSAPSSDGPHGVVAIGPGVVPEFDGSRDMRVLPSVMADVRWGGVNVQVRGPGLRVDVVSDPRLSFGPVIGARLPRDDADGRLGLLPEIDTAIEAGAFIGYRFGGDRYGQGALQMELSVLHDVSDTHNGLLATASASYTAVSNQDFFFSIDVQTTVADSDYTRTYFGIDQAAAAASGIAAYRPDGGVRDIGAGVTAGYWFSPKFGITARAGATYLVGDIADSPITEEGRRWQPAGGVMLSYRF
;
A
#
# COMPACT_ATOMS: atom_id res chain seq x y z
N MET A 1 22.02 11.55 24.40
CA MET A 1 21.74 12.26 23.13
C MET A 1 20.58 11.54 22.46
N LYS A 2 19.43 12.18 22.28
CA LYS A 2 18.26 11.53 21.64
C LYS A 2 18.53 11.42 20.14
N LYS A 3 18.54 10.20 19.59
CA LYS A 3 18.49 9.98 18.15
C LYS A 3 17.01 9.98 17.75
N LEU A 4 16.61 10.95 16.93
CA LEU A 4 15.32 10.94 16.24
C LEU A 4 15.47 9.99 15.03
N VAL A 5 14.85 8.82 15.10
CA VAL A 5 14.66 7.94 13.94
C VAL A 5 13.26 8.24 13.39
N PRO A 6 13.11 8.58 12.10
CA PRO A 6 11.81 8.93 11.55
C PRO A 6 11.00 7.67 11.25
N VAL A 7 10.13 7.33 12.18
CA VAL A 7 9.04 6.37 12.00
C VAL A 7 8.05 6.93 10.97
N LEU A 8 8.14 6.49 9.71
CA LEU A 8 6.96 6.43 8.85
C LEU A 8 6.03 5.33 9.39
N LEU A 9 4.69 5.45 9.20
CA LEU A 9 3.60 4.53 9.62
C LEU A 9 2.81 3.89 8.42
N ALA A 10 2.24 2.65 8.39
CA ALA A 10 1.35 2.20 7.25
C ALA A 10 0.52 0.90 7.42
N CYS A 11 -0.35 0.65 6.42
CA CYS A 11 -0.94 -0.63 5.99
C CYS A 11 -1.16 -0.62 4.45
N GLY A 12 -1.17 -1.79 3.79
CA GLY A 12 -1.08 -1.92 2.32
C GLY A 12 -2.40 -1.91 1.54
N LEU A 13 -2.40 -1.24 0.38
CA LEU A 13 -3.57 -1.11 -0.53
C LEU A 13 -3.14 -0.84 -2.00
N THR A 14 -3.88 -1.37 -2.99
CA THR A 14 -3.45 -1.59 -4.39
C THR A 14 -3.80 -0.48 -5.42
N PRO A 15 -3.27 -0.54 -6.67
CA PRO A 15 -3.23 0.61 -7.59
C PRO A 15 -4.33 0.63 -8.65
N ILE A 16 -4.55 1.83 -9.18
CA ILE A 16 -5.44 2.17 -10.31
C ILE A 16 -4.67 3.12 -11.23
N SER A 17 -4.77 2.92 -12.54
CA SER A 17 -4.18 3.77 -13.59
C SER A 17 -5.22 4.63 -14.32
N VAL A 18 -4.90 5.90 -14.59
CA VAL A 18 -5.78 6.86 -15.28
C VAL A 18 -5.32 7.05 -16.74
N GLY A 19 -6.28 7.05 -17.68
CA GLY A 19 -6.03 7.10 -19.13
C GLY A 19 -5.78 8.51 -19.71
N GLU A 20 -5.02 8.56 -20.80
CA GLU A 20 -4.57 9.79 -21.47
C GLU A 20 -5.56 10.25 -22.56
N ALA A 21 -5.87 11.55 -22.58
CA ALA A 21 -6.85 12.07 -23.55
C ALA A 21 -6.61 13.53 -23.99
N GLN A 22 -5.45 13.83 -24.59
CA GLN A 22 -5.31 14.92 -25.57
C GLN A 22 -4.29 14.55 -26.66
N ALA A 23 -4.76 14.33 -27.89
CA ALA A 23 -3.92 14.14 -29.07
C ALA A 23 -4.39 15.06 -30.21
N GLN A 24 -4.13 16.36 -30.06
CA GLN A 24 -4.23 17.32 -31.16
C GLN A 24 -3.10 18.35 -31.06
N SER A 25 -2.02 18.07 -31.79
CA SER A 25 -0.96 19.01 -32.17
C SER A 25 -0.33 19.86 -31.06
N ALA A 26 -0.02 19.25 -29.91
CA ALA A 26 1.13 19.70 -29.11
C ALA A 26 2.37 18.94 -29.62
N PRO A 27 3.58 19.55 -29.62
CA PRO A 27 4.81 18.75 -29.74
C PRO A 27 4.84 17.73 -28.61
N SER A 28 5.39 16.54 -28.87
CA SER A 28 5.69 15.57 -27.83
C SER A 28 6.60 16.23 -26.79
N SER A 29 6.04 16.62 -25.65
CA SER A 29 6.82 17.23 -24.59
C SER A 29 7.65 16.14 -23.93
N ASP A 30 8.95 16.09 -24.24
CA ASP A 30 9.94 15.21 -23.58
C ASP A 30 10.10 15.48 -22.06
N GLY A 31 9.35 16.46 -21.52
CA GLY A 31 9.24 16.72 -20.09
C GLY A 31 8.36 15.69 -19.37
N PRO A 32 8.56 15.55 -18.04
CA PRO A 32 7.70 14.71 -17.22
C PRO A 32 6.28 15.29 -17.19
N HIS A 33 5.27 14.43 -17.23
CA HIS A 33 3.86 14.77 -17.09
C HIS A 33 3.17 13.75 -16.17
N GLY A 34 2.04 14.14 -15.56
CA GLY A 34 1.29 13.24 -14.70
C GLY A 34 0.61 13.92 -13.52
N VAL A 35 0.45 13.17 -12.44
CA VAL A 35 -0.25 13.59 -11.22
C VAL A 35 0.66 13.42 -10.01
N VAL A 36 0.67 14.43 -9.13
CA VAL A 36 1.15 14.34 -7.75
C VAL A 36 0.04 14.76 -6.80
N ALA A 37 -0.08 14.10 -5.65
CA ALA A 37 -1.08 14.42 -4.65
C ALA A 37 -0.53 14.23 -3.23
N ILE A 38 -0.96 15.10 -2.30
CA ILE A 38 -0.55 15.06 -0.89
C ILE A 38 -1.69 15.50 0.03
N GLY A 39 -1.81 14.86 1.19
CA GLY A 39 -2.74 15.25 2.25
C GLY A 39 -2.72 14.27 3.43
N PRO A 40 -3.64 14.40 4.39
CA PRO A 40 -3.72 13.47 5.51
C PRO A 40 -4.22 12.08 5.08
N GLY A 41 -3.59 11.05 5.63
CA GLY A 41 -4.07 9.66 5.64
C GLY A 41 -4.19 9.12 7.06
N VAL A 42 -4.97 8.05 7.20
CA VAL A 42 -5.16 7.27 8.43
C VAL A 42 -4.90 5.80 8.15
N VAL A 43 -4.16 5.15 9.05
CA VAL A 43 -3.79 3.73 9.00
C VAL A 43 -3.78 3.17 10.43
N PRO A 44 -3.88 1.85 10.63
CA PRO A 44 -3.59 1.22 11.92
C PRO A 44 -2.17 1.55 12.37
N GLU A 45 -1.94 1.62 13.69
CA GLU A 45 -0.59 1.92 14.18
C GLU A 45 0.44 0.84 13.85
N PHE A 46 0.03 -0.42 13.76
CA PHE A 46 0.84 -1.50 13.22
C PHE A 46 -0.10 -2.57 12.69
N ASP A 47 0.42 -3.49 11.89
CA ASP A 47 -0.34 -4.64 11.37
C ASP A 47 -1.01 -5.40 12.54
N GLY A 48 -2.34 -5.36 12.62
CA GLY A 48 -3.14 -5.97 13.69
C GLY A 48 -3.69 -4.99 14.75
N SER A 49 -3.20 -3.76 14.80
CA SER A 49 -3.63 -2.77 15.79
C SER A 49 -5.09 -2.33 15.61
N ARG A 50 -5.76 -2.03 16.73
CA ARG A 50 -7.07 -1.36 16.77
C ARG A 50 -6.98 0.15 16.83
N ASP A 51 -5.83 0.68 17.20
CA ASP A 51 -5.58 2.11 17.30
C ASP A 51 -5.03 2.64 15.95
N MET A 52 -5.15 3.95 15.71
CA MET A 52 -4.99 4.55 14.38
C MET A 52 -4.05 5.76 14.41
N ARG A 53 -3.08 5.81 13.49
CA ARG A 53 -2.16 6.96 13.34
C ARG A 53 -2.56 7.82 12.13
N VAL A 54 -2.45 9.15 12.27
CA VAL A 54 -2.60 10.13 11.18
C VAL A 54 -1.22 10.44 10.62
N LEU A 55 -1.06 10.38 9.29
CA LEU A 55 0.23 10.54 8.61
C LEU A 55 0.08 11.29 7.29
N PRO A 56 1.17 11.86 6.73
CA PRO A 56 1.18 12.35 5.35
C PRO A 56 0.96 11.19 4.37
N SER A 57 -0.15 11.24 3.64
CA SER A 57 -0.41 10.41 2.47
C SER A 57 0.10 11.13 1.23
N VAL A 58 0.94 10.44 0.46
CA VAL A 58 1.46 10.92 -0.83
C VAL A 58 1.08 9.93 -1.93
N MET A 59 0.74 10.48 -3.09
CA MET A 59 0.52 9.72 -4.32
C MET A 59 1.22 10.41 -5.49
N ALA A 60 1.81 9.64 -6.39
CA ALA A 60 2.30 10.12 -7.67
C ALA A 60 2.08 9.06 -8.76
N ASP A 61 1.80 9.50 -9.98
CA ASP A 61 1.87 8.73 -11.24
C ASP A 61 2.48 9.69 -12.27
N VAL A 62 3.78 9.53 -12.55
CA VAL A 62 4.57 10.47 -13.35
C VAL A 62 5.28 9.72 -14.47
N ARG A 63 4.92 10.05 -15.71
CA ARG A 63 5.50 9.48 -16.92
C ARG A 63 6.63 10.35 -17.43
N TRP A 64 7.75 9.72 -17.71
CA TRP A 64 8.95 10.38 -18.23
C TRP A 64 9.83 9.38 -18.96
N GLY A 65 10.32 9.71 -20.16
CA GLY A 65 11.30 8.88 -20.87
C GLY A 65 10.89 7.43 -21.15
N GLY A 66 9.58 7.13 -21.24
CA GLY A 66 9.06 5.77 -21.45
C GLY A 66 8.86 4.92 -20.19
N VAL A 67 9.17 5.44 -19.00
CA VAL A 67 8.88 4.82 -17.69
C VAL A 67 7.74 5.55 -16.97
N ASN A 68 7.04 4.86 -16.06
CA ASN A 68 6.08 5.47 -15.13
C ASN A 68 6.54 5.29 -13.68
N VAL A 69 6.93 6.38 -13.02
CA VAL A 69 7.27 6.39 -11.60
C VAL A 69 6.00 6.62 -10.80
N GLN A 70 5.64 5.64 -9.96
CA GLN A 70 4.47 5.73 -9.09
C GLN A 70 4.89 5.72 -7.62
N VAL A 71 4.31 6.61 -6.84
CA VAL A 71 4.42 6.64 -5.37
C VAL A 71 3.02 6.44 -4.79
N ARG A 72 2.88 5.58 -3.79
CA ARG A 72 1.62 5.37 -3.04
C ARG A 72 1.97 5.10 -1.57
N GLY A 73 1.72 6.08 -0.71
CA GLY A 73 2.15 6.04 0.69
C GLY A 73 3.68 5.88 0.80
N PRO A 74 4.20 4.91 1.58
CA PRO A 74 5.63 4.64 1.68
C PRO A 74 6.21 3.83 0.51
N GLY A 75 5.38 3.40 -0.45
CA GLY A 75 5.80 2.60 -1.59
C GLY A 75 6.16 3.45 -2.81
N LEU A 76 7.33 3.18 -3.40
CA LEU A 76 7.77 3.66 -4.71
C LEU A 76 7.93 2.47 -5.66
N ARG A 77 7.44 2.62 -6.89
CA ARG A 77 7.68 1.66 -7.97
C ARG A 77 8.05 2.39 -9.26
N VAL A 78 8.70 1.67 -10.17
CA VAL A 78 8.94 2.16 -11.52
C VAL A 78 8.42 1.11 -12.50
N ASP A 79 7.44 1.47 -13.31
CA ASP A 79 7.08 0.69 -14.48
C ASP A 79 8.11 0.96 -15.58
N VAL A 80 8.85 -0.07 -15.98
CA VAL A 80 9.89 0.00 -17.02
C VAL A 80 9.39 -0.48 -18.39
N VAL A 81 8.10 -0.81 -18.50
CA VAL A 81 7.47 -1.25 -19.74
C VAL A 81 6.61 -0.12 -20.31
N SER A 82 6.80 0.20 -21.59
CA SER A 82 6.04 1.26 -22.28
C SER A 82 4.75 0.76 -22.95
N ASP A 83 4.34 -0.49 -22.68
CA ASP A 83 3.11 -1.08 -23.21
C ASP A 83 1.90 -0.59 -22.38
N PRO A 84 0.83 -0.07 -23.00
CA PRO A 84 -0.31 0.48 -22.27
C PRO A 84 -1.20 -0.58 -21.60
N ARG A 85 -0.85 -1.87 -21.69
CA ARG A 85 -1.54 -3.00 -21.06
C ARG A 85 -0.65 -3.82 -20.15
N LEU A 86 0.63 -4.00 -20.46
CA LEU A 86 1.59 -4.73 -19.62
C LEU A 86 2.44 -3.76 -18.81
N SER A 87 2.40 -3.89 -17.48
CA SER A 87 3.29 -3.18 -16.56
C SER A 87 4.26 -4.15 -15.88
N PHE A 88 5.50 -3.74 -15.68
CA PHE A 88 6.50 -4.51 -14.93
C PHE A 88 7.63 -3.62 -14.44
N GLY A 89 8.16 -3.90 -13.26
CA GLY A 89 9.42 -3.31 -12.80
C GLY A 89 9.66 -3.42 -11.31
N PRO A 90 10.68 -2.70 -10.78
CA PRO A 90 11.02 -2.74 -9.38
C PRO A 90 9.99 -2.02 -8.50
N VAL A 91 9.85 -2.51 -7.27
CA VAL A 91 9.15 -1.85 -6.17
C VAL A 91 10.05 -1.81 -4.94
N ILE A 92 9.99 -0.71 -4.20
CA ILE A 92 10.53 -0.55 -2.86
C ILE A 92 9.45 0.08 -1.97
N GLY A 93 9.33 -0.37 -0.73
CA GLY A 93 8.42 0.20 0.25
C GLY A 93 9.03 0.19 1.63
N ALA A 94 8.42 0.93 2.55
CA ALA A 94 8.67 0.75 3.97
C ALA A 94 7.47 0.05 4.63
N ARG A 95 7.75 -0.91 5.51
CA ARG A 95 6.84 -1.42 6.54
C ARG A 95 7.35 -0.95 7.90
N LEU A 96 6.43 -0.89 8.81
CA LEU A 96 6.27 0.28 9.60
C LEU A 96 6.04 -0.14 11.05
N PRO A 97 6.78 0.47 11.99
CA PRO A 97 7.25 -0.21 13.18
C PRO A 97 6.12 -0.54 14.15
N ARG A 98 6.42 -1.42 15.10
CA ARG A 98 5.63 -1.53 16.32
C ARG A 98 6.40 -0.81 17.42
N ASP A 99 6.22 0.51 17.48
CA ASP A 99 6.70 1.40 18.53
C ASP A 99 5.56 1.82 19.47
N ASP A 100 5.86 2.08 20.75
CA ASP A 100 4.94 2.66 21.74
C ASP A 100 3.52 2.05 21.80
N ALA A 101 3.39 0.74 21.58
CA ALA A 101 2.09 0.06 21.56
C ALA A 101 1.40 0.08 22.94
N ASP A 102 0.08 0.25 22.97
CA ASP A 102 -0.66 0.37 24.23
C ASP A 102 -0.81 -0.96 25.02
N GLY A 103 -0.93 -0.83 26.34
CA GLY A 103 -1.29 -1.93 27.24
C GLY A 103 -0.28 -3.09 27.25
N ARG A 104 -0.75 -4.34 27.11
CA ARG A 104 0.13 -5.53 27.10
C ARG A 104 0.98 -5.63 25.84
N LEU A 105 0.55 -5.04 24.72
CA LEU A 105 1.31 -5.07 23.47
C LEU A 105 2.59 -4.24 23.56
N GLY A 106 2.60 -3.15 24.35
CA GLY A 106 3.80 -2.37 24.67
C GLY A 106 4.84 -3.07 25.55
N LEU A 107 4.54 -4.27 26.03
CA LEU A 107 5.49 -5.13 26.76
C LEU A 107 6.11 -6.21 25.86
N LEU A 108 5.69 -6.28 24.59
CA LEU A 108 6.34 -7.10 23.57
C LEU A 108 7.58 -6.36 23.03
N PRO A 109 8.56 -7.08 22.43
CA PRO A 109 9.63 -6.45 21.70
C PRO A 109 9.10 -5.48 20.62
N GLU A 110 9.70 -4.29 20.60
CA GLU A 110 9.54 -3.32 19.52
C GLU A 110 10.00 -3.94 18.19
N ILE A 111 9.37 -3.53 17.09
CA ILE A 111 9.78 -3.92 15.73
C ILE A 111 10.18 -2.65 15.00
N ASP A 112 11.39 -2.60 14.46
CA ASP A 112 11.90 -1.46 13.70
C ASP A 112 11.13 -1.22 12.38
N THR A 113 11.44 -0.11 11.72
CA THR A 113 11.00 0.14 10.34
C THR A 113 11.70 -0.84 9.40
N ALA A 114 10.93 -1.66 8.69
CA ALA A 114 11.44 -2.53 7.64
C ALA A 114 11.45 -1.81 6.29
N ILE A 115 12.47 -2.06 5.46
CA ILE A 115 12.51 -1.67 4.05
C ILE A 115 12.32 -2.93 3.21
N GLU A 116 11.28 -2.96 2.39
CA GLU A 116 10.91 -4.10 1.55
C GLU A 116 11.21 -3.76 0.09
N ALA A 117 11.90 -4.64 -0.63
CA ALA A 117 12.23 -4.46 -2.04
C ALA A 117 11.89 -5.70 -2.88
N GLY A 118 11.57 -5.50 -4.15
CA GLY A 118 11.23 -6.58 -5.06
C GLY A 118 10.73 -6.08 -6.41
N ALA A 119 9.75 -6.79 -6.98
CA ALA A 119 9.21 -6.49 -8.30
C ALA A 119 7.69 -6.70 -8.37
N PHE A 120 7.07 -6.08 -9.38
CA PHE A 120 5.66 -6.29 -9.73
C PHE A 120 5.51 -6.59 -11.22
N ILE A 121 4.42 -7.28 -11.56
CA ILE A 121 3.93 -7.47 -12.93
C ILE A 121 2.41 -7.24 -12.94
N GLY A 122 1.91 -6.49 -13.92
CA GLY A 122 0.49 -6.23 -14.08
C GLY A 122 0.02 -6.32 -15.52
N TYR A 123 -1.25 -6.65 -15.71
CA TYR A 123 -1.90 -6.67 -17.01
C TYR A 123 -3.29 -6.01 -16.97
N ARG A 124 -3.55 -5.12 -17.93
CA ARG A 124 -4.80 -4.38 -18.08
C ARG A 124 -5.63 -4.89 -19.25
N PHE A 125 -6.82 -5.38 -18.93
CA PHE A 125 -7.86 -5.79 -19.86
C PHE A 125 -8.86 -4.65 -20.08
N GLY A 126 -9.33 -4.50 -21.33
CA GLY A 126 -10.36 -3.51 -21.66
C GLY A 126 -9.92 -2.06 -21.42
N GLY A 127 -10.87 -1.22 -21.01
CA GLY A 127 -10.70 0.22 -20.91
C GLY A 127 -10.94 0.95 -22.23
N ASP A 128 -11.74 2.02 -22.19
CA ASP A 128 -11.83 3.00 -23.27
C ASP A 128 -10.60 3.94 -23.30
N ARG A 129 -10.67 5.02 -24.08
CA ARG A 129 -9.59 6.02 -24.18
C ARG A 129 -9.26 6.74 -22.87
N TYR A 130 -10.20 6.82 -21.92
CA TYR A 130 -9.99 7.38 -20.59
C TYR A 130 -9.61 6.29 -19.56
N GLY A 131 -9.56 5.02 -19.97
CA GLY A 131 -9.39 3.86 -19.10
C GLY A 131 -10.68 3.39 -18.44
N GLN A 132 -11.85 3.96 -18.76
CA GLN A 132 -13.12 3.55 -18.17
C GLN A 132 -13.48 2.13 -18.62
N GLY A 133 -13.88 1.28 -17.69
CA GLY A 133 -14.11 -0.15 -17.93
C GLY A 133 -12.83 -0.98 -18.00
N ALA A 134 -11.67 -0.44 -17.62
CA ALA A 134 -10.43 -1.23 -17.49
C ALA A 134 -10.49 -2.12 -16.25
N LEU A 135 -10.09 -3.38 -16.42
CA LEU A 135 -9.75 -4.31 -15.34
C LEU A 135 -8.24 -4.50 -15.35
N GLN A 136 -7.55 -4.11 -14.28
CA GLN A 136 -6.12 -4.35 -14.10
C GLN A 136 -5.94 -5.48 -13.09
N MET A 137 -5.11 -6.47 -13.41
CA MET A 137 -4.63 -7.47 -12.45
C MET A 137 -3.14 -7.22 -12.20
N GLU A 138 -2.68 -7.32 -10.96
CA GLU A 138 -1.28 -7.08 -10.58
C GLU A 138 -0.84 -8.11 -9.53
N LEU A 139 0.37 -8.65 -9.72
CA LEU A 139 1.09 -9.46 -8.74
C LEU A 139 2.38 -8.73 -8.37
N SER A 140 2.63 -8.55 -7.08
CA SER A 140 3.91 -8.07 -6.57
C SER A 140 4.51 -9.07 -5.58
N VAL A 141 5.84 -9.12 -5.54
CA VAL A 141 6.61 -9.87 -4.55
C VAL A 141 7.65 -8.94 -3.96
N LEU A 142 7.69 -8.85 -2.64
CA LEU A 142 8.65 -8.05 -1.88
C LEU A 142 9.33 -8.91 -0.82
N HIS A 143 10.60 -8.63 -0.57
CA HIS A 143 11.41 -9.23 0.49
C HIS A 143 12.01 -8.11 1.34
N ASP A 144 12.19 -8.35 2.63
CA ASP A 144 12.91 -7.43 3.51
C ASP A 144 14.38 -7.28 3.07
N VAL A 145 14.88 -6.05 3.09
CA VAL A 145 16.28 -5.69 2.81
C VAL A 145 16.89 -4.82 3.93
N SER A 146 16.30 -4.87 5.12
CA SER A 146 16.70 -4.12 6.32
C SER A 146 16.89 -5.00 7.57
N ASP A 147 16.92 -6.31 7.40
CA ASP A 147 17.10 -7.33 8.45
C ASP A 147 16.05 -7.32 9.58
N THR A 148 14.90 -6.66 9.39
CA THR A 148 13.84 -6.48 10.41
C THR A 148 12.97 -7.72 10.60
N HIS A 149 12.55 -8.36 9.51
CA HIS A 149 11.73 -9.58 9.50
C HIS A 149 12.28 -10.69 8.59
N ASN A 150 13.19 -10.36 7.65
CA ASN A 150 13.86 -11.30 6.75
C ASN A 150 12.91 -12.18 5.89
N GLY A 151 11.62 -11.83 5.83
CA GLY A 151 10.58 -12.60 5.16
C GLY A 151 10.17 -12.03 3.81
N LEU A 152 9.22 -12.70 3.18
CA LEU A 152 8.69 -12.42 1.85
C LEU A 152 7.16 -12.25 1.91
N LEU A 153 6.66 -11.25 1.17
CA LEU A 153 5.24 -11.03 0.92
C LEU A 153 4.97 -11.11 -0.58
N ALA A 154 3.88 -11.78 -0.95
CA ALA A 154 3.35 -11.81 -2.31
C ALA A 154 1.91 -11.26 -2.30
N THR A 155 1.66 -10.17 -3.02
CA THR A 155 0.33 -9.52 -3.08
C THR A 155 -0.26 -9.69 -4.47
N ALA A 156 -1.40 -10.36 -4.56
CA ALA A 156 -2.20 -10.44 -5.78
C ALA A 156 -3.38 -9.48 -5.68
N SER A 157 -3.69 -8.77 -6.76
CA SER A 157 -4.73 -7.73 -6.76
C SER A 157 -5.45 -7.59 -8.09
N ALA A 158 -6.67 -7.06 -8.03
CA ALA A 158 -7.45 -6.67 -9.18
C ALA A 158 -8.13 -5.32 -8.92
N SER A 159 -8.05 -4.39 -9.86
CA SER A 159 -8.73 -3.09 -9.81
C SER A 159 -9.57 -2.83 -11.05
N TYR A 160 -10.73 -2.19 -10.86
CA TYR A 160 -11.69 -1.88 -11.91
C TYR A 160 -12.00 -0.39 -11.95
N THR A 161 -11.75 0.23 -13.09
CA THR A 161 -12.01 1.65 -13.34
C THR A 161 -13.46 1.86 -13.76
N ALA A 162 -14.35 1.97 -12.77
CA ALA A 162 -15.79 2.08 -12.99
C ALA A 162 -16.23 3.37 -13.69
N VAL A 163 -15.58 4.50 -13.38
CA VAL A 163 -15.78 5.79 -14.06
C VAL A 163 -14.43 6.43 -14.34
N SER A 164 -14.23 6.96 -15.54
CA SER A 164 -13.07 7.80 -15.85
C SER A 164 -13.41 8.80 -16.96
N ASN A 165 -13.30 10.09 -16.65
CA ASN A 165 -13.45 11.19 -17.59
C ASN A 165 -12.50 12.34 -17.21
N GLN A 166 -12.63 13.51 -17.86
CA GLN A 166 -11.70 14.63 -17.69
C GLN A 166 -11.69 15.22 -16.26
N ASP A 167 -12.85 15.19 -15.61
CA ASP A 167 -13.10 15.86 -14.33
C ASP A 167 -13.23 14.89 -13.17
N PHE A 168 -13.62 13.63 -13.41
CA PHE A 168 -13.89 12.64 -12.37
C PHE A 168 -13.37 11.25 -12.74
N PHE A 169 -12.77 10.58 -11.76
CA PHE A 169 -12.51 9.14 -11.82
C PHE A 169 -13.00 8.46 -10.54
N PHE A 170 -13.46 7.22 -10.69
CA PHE A 170 -13.84 6.34 -9.59
C PHE A 170 -13.45 4.91 -9.93
N SER A 171 -12.87 4.21 -8.97
CA SER A 171 -12.37 2.85 -9.16
C SER A 171 -12.42 2.06 -7.86
N ILE A 172 -12.58 0.76 -8.00
CA ILE A 172 -12.69 -0.20 -6.91
C ILE A 172 -11.56 -1.20 -7.07
N ASP A 173 -10.94 -1.61 -5.97
CA ASP A 173 -9.88 -2.61 -5.98
C ASP A 173 -10.09 -3.67 -4.90
N VAL A 174 -9.58 -4.87 -5.16
CA VAL A 174 -9.50 -6.00 -4.22
C VAL A 174 -8.09 -6.57 -4.24
N GLN A 175 -7.66 -7.13 -3.12
CA GLN A 175 -6.34 -7.73 -2.96
C GLN A 175 -6.35 -8.92 -2.03
N THR A 176 -5.31 -9.73 -2.11
CA THR A 176 -4.94 -10.67 -1.06
C THR A 176 -3.42 -10.74 -0.95
N THR A 177 -2.94 -10.87 0.28
CA THR A 177 -1.52 -10.96 0.59
C THR A 177 -1.22 -12.34 1.14
N VAL A 178 -0.18 -12.99 0.63
CA VAL A 178 0.45 -14.18 1.22
C VAL A 178 1.77 -13.74 1.83
N ALA A 179 2.10 -14.25 3.02
CA ALA A 179 3.37 -14.00 3.68
C ALA A 179 4.00 -15.30 4.18
N ASP A 180 5.33 -15.37 4.19
CA ASP A 180 6.04 -16.51 4.76
C ASP A 180 6.07 -16.49 6.29
N SER A 181 6.65 -17.55 6.87
CA SER A 181 6.66 -17.72 8.32
C SER A 181 7.58 -16.76 9.05
N ASP A 182 8.52 -16.10 8.38
CA ASP A 182 9.51 -15.25 9.02
C ASP A 182 8.93 -13.82 9.15
N TYR A 183 8.15 -13.40 8.15
CA TYR A 183 7.21 -12.29 8.30
C TYR A 183 6.17 -12.57 9.42
N THR A 184 5.42 -13.68 9.37
CA THR A 184 4.32 -13.88 10.33
C THR A 184 4.81 -13.99 11.76
N ARG A 185 5.95 -14.65 12.02
CA ARG A 185 6.51 -14.77 13.37
C ARG A 185 7.08 -13.46 13.89
N THR A 186 7.58 -12.58 13.02
CA THR A 186 8.06 -11.24 13.44
C THR A 186 6.90 -10.35 13.89
N TYR A 187 5.85 -10.21 13.07
CA TYR A 187 4.76 -9.28 13.37
C TYR A 187 3.68 -9.85 14.30
N PHE A 188 3.42 -11.16 14.24
CA PHE A 188 2.31 -11.83 14.92
C PHE A 188 2.74 -13.00 15.83
N GLY A 189 4.03 -13.29 15.94
CA GLY A 189 4.56 -14.26 16.89
C GLY A 189 4.80 -13.65 18.28
N ILE A 190 4.79 -14.52 19.29
CA ILE A 190 5.12 -14.21 20.69
C ILE A 190 5.96 -15.36 21.22
N ASP A 191 7.25 -15.10 21.47
CA ASP A 191 8.14 -16.09 22.09
C ASP A 191 7.92 -16.23 23.60
N GLN A 192 8.63 -17.16 24.23
CA GLN A 192 8.48 -17.44 25.67
C GLN A 192 8.95 -16.29 26.58
N ALA A 193 9.90 -15.46 26.14
CA ALA A 193 10.38 -14.31 26.90
C ALA A 193 9.38 -13.15 26.81
N ALA A 194 8.88 -12.86 25.61
CA ALA A 194 7.81 -11.90 25.37
C ALA A 194 6.51 -12.28 26.09
N ALA A 195 6.15 -13.57 26.10
CA ALA A 195 5.01 -14.09 26.85
C ALA A 195 5.16 -13.88 28.37
N ALA A 196 6.34 -14.17 28.92
CA ALA A 196 6.63 -13.96 30.34
C ALA A 196 6.65 -12.47 30.74
N ALA A 197 7.06 -11.57 29.84
CA ALA A 197 7.08 -10.13 30.08
C ALA A 197 5.70 -9.46 29.95
N SER A 198 4.90 -9.85 28.96
CA SER A 198 3.61 -9.23 28.62
C SER A 198 2.40 -9.87 29.30
N GLY A 199 2.52 -11.12 29.75
CA GLY A 199 1.37 -11.93 30.18
C GLY A 199 0.44 -12.35 29.04
N ILE A 200 0.87 -12.21 27.79
CA ILE A 200 0.17 -12.74 26.61
C ILE A 200 0.66 -14.16 26.33
N ALA A 201 -0.20 -15.05 25.84
CA ALA A 201 0.19 -16.43 25.54
C ALA A 201 1.26 -16.49 24.44
N ALA A 202 2.26 -17.35 24.62
CA ALA A 202 3.24 -17.63 23.56
C ALA A 202 2.55 -18.22 22.33
N TYR A 203 2.89 -17.72 21.15
CA TYR A 203 2.24 -18.04 19.89
C TYR A 203 3.25 -18.06 18.75
N ARG A 204 3.15 -19.05 17.86
CA ARG A 204 4.05 -19.22 16.72
C ARG A 204 3.22 -19.47 15.46
N PRO A 205 2.91 -18.43 14.69
CA PRO A 205 2.26 -18.61 13.41
C PRO A 205 3.20 -19.28 12.40
N ASP A 206 2.62 -19.92 11.40
CA ASP A 206 3.30 -20.31 10.17
C ASP A 206 3.00 -19.32 9.04
N GLY A 207 3.54 -19.59 7.84
CA GLY A 207 3.29 -18.78 6.64
C GLY A 207 1.96 -19.15 5.98
N GLY A 208 1.32 -18.20 5.31
CA GLY A 208 0.01 -18.41 4.68
C GLY A 208 -0.62 -17.13 4.13
N VAL A 209 -1.92 -17.18 3.87
CA VAL A 209 -2.69 -15.97 3.50
C VAL A 209 -2.74 -15.05 4.71
N ARG A 210 -2.18 -13.85 4.57
CA ARG A 210 -2.12 -12.80 5.59
C ARG A 210 -3.45 -12.05 5.67
N ASP A 211 -3.95 -11.62 4.52
CA ASP A 211 -5.18 -10.82 4.45
C ASP A 211 -5.93 -10.97 3.12
N ILE A 212 -7.21 -10.57 3.17
CA ILE A 212 -8.01 -10.19 2.00
C ILE A 212 -8.43 -8.73 2.18
N GLY A 213 -8.46 -7.94 1.11
CA GLY A 213 -8.77 -6.51 1.19
C GLY A 213 -9.63 -6.01 0.05
N ALA A 214 -10.31 -4.89 0.31
CA ALA A 214 -11.04 -4.13 -0.68
C ALA A 214 -10.88 -2.63 -0.44
N GLY A 215 -10.88 -1.85 -1.51
CA GLY A 215 -10.73 -0.41 -1.50
C GLY A 215 -11.49 0.29 -2.61
N VAL A 216 -11.66 1.60 -2.44
CA VAL A 216 -12.15 2.50 -3.47
C VAL A 216 -11.23 3.72 -3.54
N THR A 217 -10.99 4.22 -4.75
CA THR A 217 -10.36 5.52 -4.98
C THR A 217 -11.27 6.37 -5.86
N ALA A 218 -11.48 7.62 -5.46
CA ALA A 218 -12.20 8.61 -6.23
C ALA A 218 -11.32 9.85 -6.39
N GLY A 219 -11.46 10.57 -7.50
CA GLY A 219 -10.88 11.90 -7.63
C GLY A 219 -11.73 12.83 -8.46
N TYR A 220 -11.71 14.11 -8.10
CA TYR A 220 -12.46 15.18 -8.75
C TYR A 220 -11.56 16.39 -9.01
N TRP A 221 -11.49 16.81 -10.27
CA TRP A 221 -10.72 17.95 -10.75
C TRP A 221 -11.64 19.17 -10.85
N PHE A 222 -11.55 20.07 -9.89
CA PHE A 222 -12.31 21.33 -9.87
C PHE A 222 -11.66 22.44 -10.73
N SER A 223 -10.52 22.15 -11.36
CA SER A 223 -9.83 23.03 -12.29
C SER A 223 -8.95 22.22 -13.26
N PRO A 224 -8.39 22.83 -14.33
CA PRO A 224 -7.53 22.11 -15.26
C PRO A 224 -6.31 21.44 -14.59
N LYS A 225 -5.76 22.04 -13.52
CA LYS A 225 -4.55 21.58 -12.85
C LYS A 225 -4.74 21.03 -11.44
N PHE A 226 -5.76 21.46 -10.71
CA PHE A 226 -5.98 21.06 -9.31
C PHE A 226 -7.27 20.25 -9.13
N GLY A 227 -7.18 19.24 -8.28
CA GLY A 227 -8.27 18.35 -7.90
C GLY A 227 -8.10 17.83 -6.48
N ILE A 228 -9.02 16.99 -6.03
CA ILE A 228 -8.94 16.23 -4.79
C ILE A 228 -9.02 14.75 -5.16
N THR A 229 -8.13 13.94 -4.57
CA THR A 229 -8.19 12.48 -4.62
C THR A 229 -8.46 11.96 -3.22
N ALA A 230 -9.36 11.00 -3.08
CA ALA A 230 -9.68 10.34 -1.82
C ALA A 230 -9.59 8.81 -2.01
N ARG A 231 -9.04 8.12 -1.01
CA ARG A 231 -9.00 6.66 -0.94
C ARG A 231 -9.59 6.20 0.39
N ALA A 232 -10.35 5.11 0.36
CA ALA A 232 -10.82 4.41 1.54
C ALA A 232 -10.84 2.90 1.26
N GLY A 233 -10.42 2.09 2.21
CA GLY A 233 -10.44 0.64 2.11
C GLY A 233 -10.15 -0.02 3.44
N ALA A 234 -10.18 -1.35 3.46
CA ALA A 234 -9.76 -2.14 4.60
C ALA A 234 -9.24 -3.50 4.14
N THR A 235 -8.26 -4.02 4.86
CA THR A 235 -7.94 -5.45 4.83
C THR A 235 -8.58 -6.15 6.03
N TYR A 236 -8.81 -7.45 5.91
CA TYR A 236 -9.24 -8.34 6.97
C TYR A 236 -8.19 -9.44 7.11
N LEU A 237 -7.56 -9.49 8.28
CA LEU A 237 -6.56 -10.50 8.62
C LEU A 237 -7.21 -11.89 8.68
N VAL A 238 -6.51 -12.91 8.15
CA VAL A 238 -6.99 -14.31 8.07
C VAL A 238 -5.88 -15.30 8.48
N GLY A 239 -6.24 -16.59 8.59
CA GLY A 239 -5.31 -17.66 8.99
C GLY A 239 -4.71 -17.44 10.39
N ASP A 240 -3.53 -18.00 10.62
CA ASP A 240 -2.76 -17.89 11.87
C ASP A 240 -2.59 -16.43 12.35
N ILE A 241 -2.55 -15.47 11.43
CA ILE A 241 -2.43 -14.06 11.77
C ILE A 241 -3.70 -13.52 12.44
N ALA A 242 -4.87 -14.01 12.02
CA ALA A 242 -6.16 -13.68 12.63
C ALA A 242 -6.34 -14.29 14.03
N ASP A 243 -5.69 -15.42 14.28
CA ASP A 243 -5.73 -16.18 15.53
C ASP A 243 -4.53 -15.88 16.45
N SER A 244 -3.66 -14.94 16.05
CA SER A 244 -2.58 -14.41 16.90
C SER A 244 -3.16 -13.58 18.05
N PRO A 245 -2.67 -13.74 19.29
CA PRO A 245 -3.05 -12.90 20.42
C PRO A 245 -2.83 -11.40 20.18
N ILE A 246 -1.89 -11.00 19.32
CA ILE A 246 -1.69 -9.59 18.92
C ILE A 246 -2.93 -9.04 18.20
N THR A 247 -3.54 -9.86 17.35
CA THR A 247 -4.77 -9.52 16.62
C THR A 247 -6.03 -9.63 17.51
N GLU A 248 -6.00 -10.47 18.56
CA GLU A 248 -7.06 -10.57 19.57
C GLU A 248 -7.11 -9.35 20.50
N GLU A 249 -5.96 -8.86 20.98
CA GLU A 249 -5.87 -7.59 21.75
C GLU A 249 -6.16 -6.37 20.85
N GLY A 250 -5.83 -6.47 19.56
CA GLY A 250 -6.05 -5.48 18.52
C GLY A 250 -7.38 -5.66 17.79
N ARG A 251 -7.34 -5.86 16.46
CA ARG A 251 -8.51 -6.24 15.64
C ARG A 251 -8.11 -6.86 14.29
N ARG A 252 -8.98 -7.73 13.76
CA ARG A 252 -8.82 -8.32 12.41
C ARG A 252 -9.04 -7.34 11.24
N TRP A 253 -9.93 -6.36 11.40
CA TRP A 253 -10.18 -5.34 10.38
C TRP A 253 -9.12 -4.24 10.42
N GLN A 254 -8.43 -3.98 9.32
CA GLN A 254 -7.33 -3.02 9.23
C GLN A 254 -7.72 -1.93 8.21
N PRO A 255 -8.51 -0.90 8.63
CA PRO A 255 -8.98 0.16 7.75
C PRO A 255 -7.86 1.16 7.41
N ALA A 256 -7.82 1.62 6.17
CA ALA A 256 -6.89 2.64 5.72
C ALA A 256 -7.59 3.63 4.76
N GLY A 257 -7.20 4.90 4.80
CA GLY A 257 -7.77 5.90 3.91
C GLY A 257 -7.04 7.23 3.96
N GLY A 258 -7.46 8.18 3.12
CA GLY A 258 -6.88 9.52 3.09
C GLY A 258 -7.53 10.41 2.05
N VAL A 259 -7.29 11.71 2.19
CA VAL A 259 -7.75 12.75 1.25
C VAL A 259 -6.56 13.62 0.89
N MET A 260 -6.32 13.83 -0.40
CA MET A 260 -5.13 14.47 -0.93
C MET A 260 -5.50 15.57 -1.92
N LEU A 261 -4.90 16.75 -1.77
CA LEU A 261 -4.90 17.77 -2.83
C LEU A 261 -4.03 17.24 -3.98
N SER A 262 -4.60 17.20 -5.19
CA SER A 262 -3.98 16.66 -6.39
C SER A 262 -3.60 17.79 -7.35
N TYR A 263 -2.44 17.69 -7.98
CA TYR A 263 -1.94 18.58 -9.00
C TYR A 263 -1.52 17.78 -10.24
N ARG A 264 -1.98 18.18 -11.43
CA ARG A 264 -1.58 17.62 -12.71
C ARG A 264 -0.83 18.63 -13.58
N PHE A 265 0.17 18.13 -14.30
CA PHE A 265 1.10 18.89 -15.14
C PHE A 265 1.43 18.13 -16.43
#